data_AF-A0A3C2B1J0-F1
#
_entry.id   AF-A0A3C2B1J0-F1
#
_cell.length_a   1.000
_cell.length_b   1.000
_cell.length_c   1.000
_cell.angle_alpha   90.00
_cell.angle_beta   90.00
_cell.angle_gamma   90.00
#
_symmetry.space_group_name_H-M   'P 1'
#
loop_
_entity.id
_entity.type
_entity.pdbx_description
1 polymer ?
#
loop_
_entity_poly.entity_id
_entity_poly.type
_entity_poly.pdbx_seq_one_letter_code
_entity_poly.pdbx_strand_id
1 'polypeptide(L)' 'TLSARATGLQGVSVEAAAEQAAAFATSQASPISDLRASEAYRRHTVGVMARRALLAAARRAAGEHLPTPL' A
#
# COMPACT_ATOMS: atom_id res chain seq x y z
N THR A 1 7.09 -16.04 -11.73
CA THR A 1 8.12 -15.35 -10.92
C THR A 1 7.45 -14.48 -9.84
N LEU A 2 6.85 -15.10 -8.82
CA LEU A 2 6.15 -14.43 -7.70
C LEU A 2 7.07 -14.24 -6.48
N SER A 3 8.26 -13.64 -6.66
CA SER A 3 9.32 -13.70 -5.63
C SER A 3 9.52 -12.44 -4.79
N ALA A 4 8.74 -11.38 -4.98
CA ALA A 4 8.86 -10.18 -4.14
C ALA A 4 7.85 -10.25 -2.98
N ARG A 5 8.15 -11.05 -1.96
CA ARG A 5 7.41 -11.00 -0.69
C ARG A 5 7.79 -9.70 0.02
N ALA A 6 6.79 -8.93 0.45
CA ALA A 6 6.98 -7.83 1.39
C ALA A 6 7.45 -8.42 2.73
N THR A 7 8.76 -8.59 2.86
CA THR A 7 9.42 -9.10 4.05
C THR A 7 9.73 -7.89 4.94
N GLY A 8 9.65 -8.05 6.27
CA GLY A 8 9.98 -6.96 7.22
C GLY A 8 8.79 -6.19 7.80
N LEU A 9 7.55 -6.56 7.48
CA LEU A 9 6.36 -5.95 8.11
C LEU A 9 6.02 -6.52 9.50
N GLN A 10 6.72 -7.57 9.94
CA GLN A 10 6.46 -8.26 11.21
C GLN A 10 7.27 -7.63 12.35
N GLY A 11 6.71 -7.60 13.56
CA GLY A 11 7.40 -7.14 14.77
C GLY A 11 7.58 -5.62 14.87
N VAL A 12 6.98 -4.85 13.98
CA VAL A 12 6.98 -3.37 13.99
C VAL A 12 5.58 -2.84 14.28
N SER A 13 5.46 -1.54 14.59
CA SER A 13 4.15 -0.90 14.74
C SER A 13 3.38 -0.90 13.42
N VAL A 14 2.05 -0.83 13.51
CA VAL A 14 1.15 -0.79 12.34
C VAL A 14 1.46 0.41 11.45
N GLU A 15 1.75 1.56 12.04
CA GLU A 15 2.10 2.79 11.34
C GLU A 15 3.41 2.61 10.56
N ALA A 16 4.44 2.07 11.22
CA ALA A 16 5.72 1.79 10.59
C ALA A 16 5.58 0.77 9.46
N ALA A 17 4.79 -0.29 9.64
CA ALA A 17 4.48 -1.26 8.59
C ALA A 17 3.76 -0.60 7.40
N ALA A 18 2.82 0.31 7.66
CA ALA A 18 2.08 1.02 6.61
C ALA A 18 3.00 1.92 5.76
N GLU A 19 3.93 2.65 6.39
CA GLU A 19 4.91 3.48 5.68
C GLU A 19 5.91 2.63 4.88
N GLN A 20 6.40 1.53 5.45
CA GLN A 20 7.29 0.59 4.75
C GLN A 20 6.59 -0.03 3.53
N ALA A 21 5.33 -0.45 3.67
CA ALA A 21 4.55 -0.98 2.57
C ALA A 21 4.34 0.07 1.46
N ALA A 22 4.09 1.33 1.83
CA ALA A 22 3.94 2.42 0.87
C ALA A 22 5.23 2.66 0.07
N ALA A 23 6.37 2.73 0.76
CA ALA A 23 7.68 2.92 0.14
C ALA A 23 8.03 1.76 -0.79
N PHE A 24 7.83 0.52 -0.32
CA PHE A 24 8.06 -0.68 -1.11
C PHE A 24 7.21 -0.68 -2.39
N ALA A 25 5.88 -0.50 -2.27
CA ALA A 25 4.97 -0.48 -3.42
C ALA A 25 5.30 0.63 -4.42
N THR A 26 5.66 1.83 -3.93
CA THR A 26 6.09 2.97 -4.76
C THR A 26 7.34 2.64 -5.57
N SER A 27 8.34 2.01 -4.94
CA SER A 27 9.61 1.64 -5.60
C SER A 27 9.46 0.52 -6.63
N GLN A 28 8.53 -0.41 -6.42
CA GLN A 28 8.30 -1.55 -7.31
C GLN A 28 7.38 -1.23 -8.48
N ALA A 29 6.58 -0.16 -8.40
CA ALA A 29 5.67 0.23 -9.47
C ALA A 29 6.43 0.63 -10.74
N SER A 30 5.88 0.33 -11.92
CA SER A 30 6.39 0.85 -13.20
C SER A 30 5.22 1.21 -14.13
N PRO A 31 4.46 2.28 -13.82
CA PRO A 31 3.26 2.62 -14.57
C PRO A 31 3.58 3.42 -15.86
N ILE A 32 2.63 3.46 -16.79
CA ILE A 32 2.70 4.35 -17.96
C ILE A 32 2.31 5.79 -17.60
N SER A 33 2.72 6.74 -18.42
CA SER A 33 2.17 8.10 -18.43
C SER A 33 1.16 8.24 -19.58
N ASP A 34 -0.02 8.80 -19.32
CA ASP A 34 -1.05 9.04 -20.33
C ASP A 34 -1.86 10.31 -20.04
N LEU A 35 -2.90 10.58 -20.83
CA LEU A 35 -3.80 11.73 -20.65
C LEU A 35 -4.50 11.78 -19.28
N ARG A 36 -4.61 10.65 -18.58
CA ARG A 36 -5.31 10.57 -17.29
C ARG A 36 -4.39 10.89 -16.12
N ALA A 37 -3.11 10.52 -16.21
CA ALA A 37 -2.12 10.83 -15.19
C ALA A 37 -0.68 10.56 -15.66
N SER A 38 0.25 11.30 -15.06
CA SER A 38 1.68 11.05 -15.19
C SER A 38 2.10 9.78 -14.45
N GLU A 39 3.21 9.18 -14.90
CA GLU A 39 3.87 8.09 -14.21
C GLU A 39 4.15 8.42 -12.74
N ALA A 40 4.70 9.61 -12.47
CA ALA A 40 5.04 10.05 -11.12
C ALA A 40 3.81 10.11 -10.20
N TYR A 41 2.70 10.65 -10.70
CA TYR A 41 1.44 10.69 -9.95
C TYR A 41 0.91 9.28 -9.66
N ARG A 42 0.93 8.38 -10.66
CA ARG A 42 0.48 6.98 -10.49
C ARG A 42 1.34 6.25 -9.47
N ARG A 43 2.66 6.40 -9.54
CA ARG A 43 3.63 5.82 -8.61
C ARG A 43 3.38 6.29 -7.17
N HIS A 44 3.15 7.59 -6.98
CA HIS A 44 2.77 8.14 -5.68
C HIS A 44 1.46 7.55 -5.16
N THR A 45 0.44 7.47 -6.04
CA THR A 45 -0.88 6.96 -5.68
C THR A 45 -0.83 5.49 -5.27
N VAL A 46 0.02 4.67 -5.90
CA VAL A 46 0.25 3.27 -5.49
C VAL A 46 0.73 3.19 -4.04
N GLY A 47 1.70 4.00 -3.64
CA GLY A 47 2.16 4.08 -2.25
C GLY A 47 1.04 4.48 -1.28
N VAL A 48 0.25 5.50 -1.64
CA VAL A 48 -0.90 5.95 -0.85
C VAL A 48 -1.92 4.82 -0.66
N MET A 49 -2.24 4.08 -1.71
CA MET A 49 -3.22 2.99 -1.63
C MET A 49 -2.69 1.81 -0.82
N ALA A 50 -1.41 1.45 -0.96
CA ALA A 50 -0.79 0.40 -0.14
C ALA A 50 -0.85 0.76 1.36
N ARG A 51 -0.49 1.99 1.71
CA ARG A 51 -0.60 2.52 3.08
C ARG A 51 -2.03 2.41 3.63
N ARG A 52 -3.01 2.92 2.88
CA ARG A 52 -4.43 2.91 3.27
C ARG A 52 -4.97 1.49 3.42
N ALA A 53 -4.60 0.59 2.50
CA ALA A 53 -5.00 -0.80 2.55
C ALA A 53 -4.47 -1.51 3.80
N LEU A 54 -3.20 -1.27 4.17
CA LEU A 54 -2.60 -1.87 5.36
C LEU A 54 -3.26 -1.35 6.65
N LEU A 55 -3.48 -0.04 6.75
CA LEU A 55 -4.19 0.55 7.90
C LEU A 55 -5.61 0.01 8.02
N ALA A 56 -6.34 -0.12 6.90
CA ALA A 56 -7.66 -0.73 6.89
C ALA A 56 -7.62 -2.20 7.32
N ALA A 57 -6.60 -2.96 6.90
CA ALA A 57 -6.42 -4.34 7.33
C ALA A 57 -6.11 -4.45 8.83
N ALA A 58 -5.29 -3.56 9.38
CA ALA A 58 -4.99 -3.51 10.80
C ALA A 58 -6.24 -3.21 11.65
N ARG A 59 -7.07 -2.26 11.23
CA ARG A 59 -8.36 -1.97 11.89
C ARG A 59 -9.29 -3.18 11.87
N ARG A 60 -9.40 -3.90 10.74
CA ARG A 60 -10.16 -5.15 10.68
C ARG A 60 -9.59 -6.22 11.63
N ALA A 61 -8.27 -6.34 11.72
CA ALA A 61 -7.61 -7.28 12.64
C ALA A 61 -7.84 -6.90 14.11
N ALA A 62 -8.02 -5.63 14.43
CA ALA A 62 -8.42 -5.13 15.75
C ALA A 62 -9.91 -5.35 16.06
N GLY A 63 -10.68 -5.94 15.13
CA GLY A 63 -12.11 -6.22 15.30
C GLY A 63 -13.04 -5.10 14.83
N GLU A 64 -12.52 -4.03 14.23
CA GLU A 64 -13.38 -2.99 13.65
C GLU A 64 -14.08 -3.49 12.38
N HIS A 65 -15.38 -3.25 12.27
CA HIS A 65 -16.11 -3.46 11.03
C HIS A 65 -15.88 -2.27 10.09
N LEU A 66 -15.10 -2.47 9.02
CA LEU A 66 -14.97 -1.49 7.94
C LEU A 66 -15.91 -1.85 6.80
N PRO A 67 -16.99 -1.08 6.56
CA PRO A 67 -17.89 -1.35 5.44
C PRO A 67 -17.15 -1.16 4.12
N THR A 68 -17.29 -2.12 3.23
CA THR A 68 -16.94 -1.93 1.82
C THR A 68 -18.05 -1.09 1.18
N PRO A 69 -17.72 0.04 0.53
CA PRO A 69 -18.70 0.76 -0.27
C PRO A 69 -19.30 -0.21 -1.30
N LEU A 70 -20.63 -0.32 -1.29
CA LEU A 70 -21.40 -1.03 -2.30
C LEU A 70 -21.72 -0.09 -3.47
#